data_AF-A0A1Q4HUW9-F1
#
_entry.id   AF-A0A1Q4HUW9-F1
#
_cell.length_a   1.000
_cell.length_b   1.000
_cell.length_c   1.000
_cell.angle_alpha   90.00
_cell.angle_beta   90.00
_cell.angle_gamma   90.00
#
_symmetry.space_group_name_H-M   'P 1'
#
loop_
_entity.id
_entity.type
_entity.pdbx_description
1 polymer ?
#
loop_
_entity_poly.entity_id
_entity_poly.type
_entity_poly.pdbx_seq_one_letter_code
_entity_poly.pdbx_strand_id
1 'polypeptide(L)'
;MAVAEWKLKGSYWPMHRKTLDRNLDDDIRDIARTALTAPLTIQHRVMGLLYGVAVPVASALLMVWNDKRHTVIDRRAVNSFVEQRMIPKPPVGKLPPYLDYLDVCQRVSQRCGYDLRELDRALYKANGNRGLPPHARAHA
;
A
#
# COMPACT_ATOMS: atom_id res chain seq x y z
N MET A 1 3.88 -2.95 13.67
CA MET A 1 3.12 -1.81 14.22
C MET A 1 3.45 -0.46 13.57
N ALA A 2 4.72 -0.08 13.38
CA ALA A 2 5.10 1.23 12.84
C ALA A 2 4.50 1.59 11.44
N VAL A 3 4.36 0.62 10.53
CA VAL A 3 3.83 0.85 9.17
C VAL A 3 2.32 1.14 9.17
N ALA A 4 1.56 0.36 9.95
CA ALA A 4 0.11 0.56 10.07
C ALA A 4 -0.19 1.90 10.75
N GLU A 5 0.57 2.26 11.79
CA GLU A 5 0.49 3.56 12.46
C GLU A 5 0.81 4.72 11.50
N TRP A 6 1.88 4.60 10.71
CA TRP A 6 2.20 5.58 9.66
C TRP A 6 1.10 5.71 8.61
N LYS A 7 0.45 4.59 8.25
CA LYS A 7 -0.58 4.58 7.21
C LYS A 7 -1.93 5.11 7.71
N LEU A 8 -2.26 4.90 8.98
CA LEU A 8 -3.59 5.14 9.58
C LEU A 8 -3.61 6.36 10.52
N LYS A 9 -2.77 7.37 10.26
CA LYS A 9 -2.56 8.55 11.13
C LYS A 9 -3.86 9.23 11.60
N GLY A 10 -3.75 9.90 12.75
CA GLY A 10 -4.81 10.74 13.32
C GLY A 10 -5.90 9.91 14.00
N SER A 11 -7.15 10.35 13.88
CA SER A 11 -8.30 9.77 14.60
C SER A 11 -8.61 8.30 14.25
N TYR A 12 -8.04 7.77 13.17
CA TYR A 12 -8.24 6.39 12.74
C TYR A 12 -7.38 5.39 13.52
N TRP A 13 -6.22 5.81 14.04
CA TRP A 13 -5.24 4.92 14.67
C TRP A 13 -5.76 4.21 15.94
N PRO A 14 -6.36 4.89 16.94
CA PRO A 14 -6.76 4.23 18.18
C PRO A 14 -7.79 3.11 17.97
N MET A 15 -8.73 3.31 17.04
CA MET A 15 -9.76 2.32 16.70
C MET A 15 -9.16 1.16 15.92
N HIS A 16 -8.27 1.42 14.96
CA HIS A 16 -7.66 0.36 14.15
C HIS A 16 -6.65 -0.47 14.95
N ARG A 17 -5.93 0.14 15.89
CA ARG A 17 -4.97 -0.54 16.76
C ARG A 17 -5.61 -1.69 17.53
N LYS A 18 -6.78 -1.46 18.15
CA LYS A 18 -7.51 -2.53 18.87
C LYS A 18 -7.81 -3.74 17.98
N THR A 19 -8.11 -3.51 16.69
CA THR A 19 -8.36 -4.59 15.74
C THR A 19 -7.06 -5.30 15.36
N LEU A 20 -5.96 -4.57 15.16
CA LEU A 20 -4.64 -5.13 14.89
C LEU A 20 -4.11 -5.97 16.06
N ASP A 21 -4.37 -5.55 17.29
CA ASP A 21 -3.97 -6.24 18.54
C ASP A 21 -4.71 -7.59 18.72
N ARG A 22 -5.70 -7.92 17.88
CA ARG A 22 -6.37 -9.23 17.87
C ARG A 22 -5.59 -10.32 17.14
N ASN A 23 -4.57 -9.94 16.36
CA ASN A 23 -3.73 -10.93 15.68
C ASN A 23 -2.75 -11.54 16.70
N LEU A 24 -2.68 -12.86 16.73
CA LEU A 24 -1.68 -13.57 17.53
C LEU A 24 -0.33 -13.53 16.82
N ASP A 25 0.77 -13.62 17.58
CA ASP A 25 2.13 -13.58 17.00
C ASP A 25 2.37 -14.69 15.97
N ASP A 26 1.81 -15.88 16.21
CA ASP A 26 1.91 -17.01 15.28
C ASP A 26 1.09 -16.76 14.00
N ASP A 27 -0.12 -16.19 14.11
CA ASP A 27 -0.93 -15.80 12.95
C ASP A 27 -0.20 -14.74 12.10
N ILE A 28 0.38 -13.72 12.76
CA ILE A 28 1.19 -12.69 12.09
C ILE A 28 2.34 -13.35 11.34
N ARG A 29 3.08 -14.25 11.99
CA ARG A 29 4.23 -14.93 11.40
C ARG A 29 3.83 -15.77 10.20
N ASP A 30 2.81 -16.61 10.34
CA ASP A 30 2.44 -17.59 9.32
C ASP A 30 1.75 -16.92 8.12
N ILE A 31 0.83 -15.98 8.37
CA ILE A 31 0.18 -15.21 7.31
C ILE A 31 1.20 -14.34 6.58
N ALA A 32 2.08 -13.62 7.29
CA ALA A 32 3.10 -12.80 6.66
C ALA A 32 4.03 -13.67 5.82
N ARG A 33 4.60 -14.75 6.37
CA ARG A 33 5.47 -15.66 5.62
C ARG A 33 4.79 -16.16 4.36
N THR A 34 3.55 -16.64 4.48
CA THR A 34 2.75 -17.12 3.33
C THR A 34 2.55 -16.02 2.29
N ALA A 35 2.17 -14.81 2.71
CA ALA A 35 1.96 -13.69 1.80
C ALA A 35 3.24 -13.29 1.06
N LEU A 36 4.39 -13.29 1.75
CA LEU A 36 5.66 -12.88 1.17
C LEU A 36 6.20 -13.89 0.15
N THR A 37 5.88 -15.18 0.30
CA THR A 37 6.28 -16.23 -0.65
C THR A 37 5.25 -16.49 -1.75
N ALA A 38 4.03 -15.97 -1.61
CA ALA A 38 2.97 -16.20 -2.57
C ALA A 38 3.18 -15.46 -3.91
N PRO A 39 2.54 -15.90 -5.01
CA PRO A 39 2.50 -15.15 -6.25
C PRO A 39 1.93 -13.74 -6.07
N LEU A 40 2.48 -12.75 -6.80
CA LEU A 40 2.11 -11.32 -6.71
C LEU A 40 0.58 -11.08 -6.70
N THR A 41 -0.14 -11.86 -7.50
CA THR A 41 -1.58 -11.76 -7.69
C THR A 41 -2.39 -11.99 -6.41
N ILE A 42 -1.85 -12.71 -5.43
CA ILE A 42 -2.56 -13.05 -4.20
C ILE A 42 -1.91 -12.51 -2.92
N GLN A 43 -0.68 -11.97 -2.97
CA GLN A 43 0.05 -11.52 -1.77
C GLN A 43 -0.77 -10.54 -0.91
N HIS A 44 -1.41 -9.54 -1.53
CA HIS A 44 -2.23 -8.57 -0.81
C HIS A 44 -3.48 -9.19 -0.16
N ARG A 45 -4.03 -10.26 -0.76
CA ARG A 45 -5.21 -10.97 -0.23
C ARG A 45 -4.82 -11.82 0.97
N VAL A 46 -3.70 -12.54 0.85
CA VAL A 46 -3.15 -13.33 1.96
C VAL A 46 -2.79 -12.42 3.12
N MET A 47 -2.07 -11.31 2.88
CA MET A 47 -1.76 -10.32 3.91
C MET A 47 -3.02 -9.74 4.57
N GLY A 48 -4.12 -9.62 3.81
CA GLY A 48 -5.41 -9.15 4.30
C GLY A 48 -6.19 -10.12 5.18
N LEU A 49 -5.67 -11.32 5.43
CA LEU A 49 -6.24 -12.25 6.41
C LEU A 49 -6.01 -11.78 7.86
N LEU A 50 -5.03 -10.88 8.08
CA LEU A 50 -4.80 -10.27 9.39
C LEU A 50 -5.92 -9.29 9.75
N TYR A 51 -6.37 -9.34 11.00
CA TYR A 51 -7.33 -8.40 11.56
C TYR A 51 -6.82 -6.96 11.41
N GLY A 52 -7.64 -6.08 10.83
CA GLY A 52 -7.28 -4.67 10.63
C GLY A 52 -6.33 -4.42 9.45
N VAL A 53 -6.07 -5.43 8.61
CA VAL A 53 -5.23 -5.30 7.43
C VAL A 53 -6.10 -5.32 6.17
N ALA A 54 -6.71 -4.18 5.85
CA ALA A 54 -7.35 -3.99 4.55
C ALA A 54 -6.31 -3.69 3.45
N VAL A 55 -6.76 -3.66 2.19
CA VAL A 55 -5.91 -3.41 1.00
C VAL A 55 -4.89 -2.26 1.17
N PRO A 56 -5.25 -1.07 1.73
CA PRO A 56 -4.28 0.01 1.92
C PRO A 56 -3.14 -0.36 2.88
N VAL A 57 -3.45 -1.07 3.97
CA VAL A 57 -2.45 -1.50 4.96
C VAL A 57 -1.62 -2.64 4.39
N ALA A 58 -2.26 -3.63 3.75
CA ALA A 58 -1.58 -4.72 3.07
C ALA A 58 -0.57 -4.22 2.03
N SER A 59 -0.98 -3.27 1.17
CA SER A 59 -0.08 -2.68 0.16
C SER A 59 1.10 -1.93 0.79
N ALA A 60 0.88 -1.24 1.91
CA ALA A 60 1.95 -0.56 2.64
C ALA A 60 2.95 -1.56 3.26
N LEU A 61 2.47 -2.66 3.85
CA LEU A 61 3.33 -3.71 4.39
C LEU A 61 4.17 -4.36 3.28
N LEU A 62 3.54 -4.70 2.14
CA LEU A 62 4.22 -5.31 1.01
C LEU A 62 5.24 -4.37 0.35
N MET A 63 4.94 -3.07 0.26
CA MET A 63 5.88 -2.06 -0.21
C MET A 63 7.10 -1.94 0.71
N VAL A 64 6.91 -1.98 2.04
CA VAL A 64 8.04 -1.95 2.98
C VAL A 64 8.93 -3.19 2.84
N TRP A 65 8.34 -4.34 2.52
CA TRP A 65 9.09 -5.56 2.27
C TRP A 65 9.83 -5.55 0.92
N ASN A 66 9.18 -5.09 -0.16
CA ASN A 66 9.76 -5.03 -1.50
C ASN A 66 9.16 -3.89 -2.32
N ASP A 67 9.83 -2.74 -2.26
CA ASP A 67 9.44 -1.50 -2.95
C ASP A 67 9.62 -1.55 -4.47
N LYS A 68 10.39 -2.51 -4.99
CA LYS A 68 10.54 -2.76 -6.43
C LYS A 68 9.34 -3.47 -7.04
N ARG A 69 8.58 -4.22 -6.23
CA ARG A 69 7.42 -5.01 -6.69
C ARG A 69 6.08 -4.46 -6.25
N HIS A 70 6.06 -3.69 -5.16
CA HIS A 70 4.84 -3.17 -4.57
C HIS A 70 4.91 -1.67 -4.39
N THR A 71 3.74 -1.05 -4.49
CA THR A 71 3.54 0.35 -4.16
C THR A 71 2.35 0.48 -3.21
N VAL A 72 2.20 1.65 -2.61
CA VAL A 72 1.11 1.90 -1.67
C VAL A 72 -0.12 2.35 -2.46
N ILE A 73 -1.26 1.69 -2.23
CA ILE A 73 -2.54 2.24 -2.68
C ILE A 73 -3.11 3.17 -1.61
N ASP A 74 -3.47 4.37 -2.04
CA ASP A 74 -4.12 5.36 -1.20
C ASP A 74 -5.06 6.24 -2.02
N ARG A 75 -6.07 6.83 -1.36
CA ARG A 75 -7.12 7.59 -2.04
C ARG A 75 -6.57 8.79 -2.81
N ARG A 76 -5.49 9.41 -2.34
CA ARG A 76 -4.86 10.58 -2.96
C ARG A 76 -4.15 10.19 -4.25
N ALA A 77 -3.33 9.13 -4.22
CA ALA A 77 -2.71 8.61 -5.43
C ALA A 77 -3.74 8.15 -6.47
N VAL A 78 -4.80 7.48 -6.02
CA VAL A 78 -5.93 7.10 -6.89
C VAL A 78 -6.60 8.33 -7.51
N ASN A 79 -6.86 9.38 -6.73
CA ASN A 79 -7.44 10.62 -7.24
C ASN A 79 -6.55 11.25 -8.33
N SER A 80 -5.23 11.26 -8.14
CA SER A 80 -4.30 11.77 -9.16
C SER A 80 -4.41 10.98 -10.47
N PHE A 81 -4.53 9.65 -10.43
CA PHE A 81 -4.74 8.87 -11.64
C PHE A 81 -6.14 9.03 -12.27
N VAL A 82 -7.16 9.26 -11.45
CA VAL A 82 -8.52 9.55 -11.94
C VAL A 82 -8.55 10.90 -12.66
N GLU A 83 -7.92 11.94 -12.11
CA GLU A 83 -7.80 13.26 -12.73
C GLU A 83 -7.07 13.20 -14.08
N GLN A 84 -6.03 12.36 -14.16
CA GLN A 84 -5.27 12.09 -15.39
C GLN A 84 -5.94 11.07 -16.32
N ARG A 85 -7.16 10.60 -16.00
CA ARG A 85 -7.93 9.60 -16.78
C ARG A 85 -7.19 8.28 -17.02
N MET A 86 -6.25 7.93 -16.15
CA MET A 86 -5.49 6.67 -16.23
C MET A 86 -6.23 5.50 -15.58
N ILE A 87 -7.14 5.77 -14.64
CA ILE A 87 -8.00 4.79 -13.98
C ILE A 87 -9.43 5.33 -13.95
N PRO A 88 -10.47 4.49 -14.13
CA PRO A 88 -11.86 4.89 -13.89
C PRO A 88 -12.07 5.36 -12.45
N LYS A 89 -12.97 6.33 -12.25
CA LYS A 89 -13.35 6.77 -10.91
C LYS A 89 -13.97 5.60 -10.13
N PRO A 90 -13.41 5.18 -8.99
CA PRO A 90 -13.98 4.09 -8.19
C PRO A 90 -15.29 4.53 -7.52
N PRO A 91 -16.16 3.58 -7.13
CA PRO A 91 -17.34 3.89 -6.33
C PRO A 91 -17.01 4.66 -5.05
N VAL A 92 -17.95 5.47 -4.56
CA VAL A 92 -17.76 6.27 -3.35
C VAL A 92 -17.31 5.38 -2.19
N GLY A 93 -16.24 5.81 -1.51
CA GLY A 93 -15.67 5.10 -0.37
C GLY A 93 -14.76 3.92 -0.73
N LYS A 94 -14.71 3.49 -2.00
CA LYS A 94 -13.90 2.35 -2.44
C LYS A 94 -12.59 2.78 -3.11
N LEU A 95 -11.65 1.84 -3.15
CA LEU A 95 -10.44 1.92 -3.96
C LEU A 95 -10.57 0.96 -5.15
N PRO A 96 -9.86 1.20 -6.26
CA PRO A 96 -9.78 0.21 -7.34
C PRO A 96 -9.10 -1.07 -6.85
N PRO A 97 -9.27 -2.20 -7.57
CA PRO A 97 -8.51 -3.41 -7.30
C PRO A 97 -7.01 -3.13 -7.27
N TYR A 98 -6.30 -3.71 -6.30
CA TYR A 98 -4.88 -3.41 -6.09
C TYR A 98 -4.00 -3.75 -7.30
N LEU A 99 -4.29 -4.87 -7.99
CA LEU A 99 -3.49 -5.27 -9.16
C LEU A 99 -3.67 -4.31 -10.33
N ASP A 100 -4.88 -3.84 -10.58
CA ASP A 100 -5.17 -2.85 -11.64
C ASP A 100 -4.45 -1.52 -11.34
N TYR A 101 -4.46 -1.11 -10.07
CA TYR A 101 -3.70 0.06 -9.62
C TYR A 101 -2.18 -0.14 -9.79
N LEU A 102 -1.65 -1.29 -9.36
CA LEU A 102 -0.23 -1.62 -9.46
C LEU A 102 0.25 -1.64 -10.91
N ASP A 103 -0.55 -2.22 -11.82
CA ASP A 103 -0.27 -2.26 -13.26
C ASP A 103 -0.18 -0.84 -13.86
N VAL A 104 -1.09 0.06 -13.48
CA VAL A 104 -1.02 1.47 -13.89
C VAL A 104 0.24 2.14 -13.34
N CYS A 105 0.57 1.92 -12.07
CA CYS A 105 1.81 2.44 -11.47
C CYS A 105 3.05 1.94 -12.20
N GLN A 106 3.11 0.64 -12.52
CA GLN A 106 4.24 0.04 -13.25
C GLN A 106 4.39 0.66 -14.64
N ARG A 107 3.31 0.84 -15.39
CA ARG A 107 3.35 1.50 -16.71
C ARG A 107 3.86 2.94 -16.62
N VAL A 108 3.39 3.70 -15.63
CA VAL A 108 3.80 5.11 -15.45
C VAL A 108 5.26 5.19 -15.02
N SER A 109 5.67 4.35 -14.07
CA SER A 109 7.06 4.21 -13.62
C SER A 109 7.99 3.92 -14.80
N GLN A 110 7.67 2.93 -15.62
CA GLN A 110 8.44 2.58 -16.82
C GLN A 110 8.49 3.72 -17.84
N ARG A 111 7.35 4.37 -18.11
CA ARG A 111 7.28 5.48 -19.06
C ARG A 111 8.11 6.69 -18.62
N CYS A 112 8.16 6.96 -17.31
CA CYS A 112 8.85 8.13 -16.77
C CYS A 112 10.29 7.84 -16.33
N GLY A 113 10.74 6.58 -16.34
CA GLY A 113 12.09 6.19 -15.94
C GLY A 113 12.35 6.28 -14.43
N TYR A 114 11.31 6.21 -13.61
CA TYR A 114 11.39 6.22 -12.14
C TYR A 114 10.99 4.87 -11.58
N ASP A 115 11.46 4.51 -10.38
CA ASP A 115 10.97 3.32 -9.70
C ASP A 115 9.56 3.53 -9.11
N LEU A 116 8.94 2.44 -8.64
CA LEU A 116 7.60 2.47 -8.05
C LEU A 116 7.54 3.31 -6.76
N ARG A 117 8.65 3.44 -6.04
CA ARG A 117 8.74 4.19 -4.78
C ARG A 117 8.83 5.69 -5.04
N GLU A 118 9.60 6.08 -6.02
CA GLU A 118 9.70 7.45 -6.53
C GLU A 118 8.34 7.92 -7.05
N LEU A 119 7.66 7.07 -7.83
CA LEU A 119 6.30 7.35 -8.30
C LEU A 119 5.32 7.52 -7.13
N ASP A 120 5.30 6.60 -6.16
CA ASP A 120 4.44 6.69 -4.96
C ASP A 120 4.63 8.02 -4.22
N ARG A 121 5.89 8.41 -4.02
CA ARG A 121 6.24 9.69 -3.36
C ARG A 121 5.80 10.89 -4.19
N ALA A 122 5.94 10.83 -5.52
CA ALA A 122 5.51 11.89 -6.42
C ALA A 122 3.98 12.07 -6.39
N LEU A 123 3.22 10.98 -6.47
CA LEU A 123 1.75 10.97 -6.36
C LEU A 123 1.29 11.50 -5.00
N TYR A 124 1.95 11.07 -3.93
CA TYR A 124 1.66 11.56 -2.58
C TYR A 124 1.91 13.07 -2.43
N LYS A 125 3.01 13.59 -3.01
CA LYS A 125 3.36 15.01 -2.98
C LYS A 125 2.39 15.85 -3.83
N ALA A 126 2.01 15.37 -5.01
CA ALA A 126 1.12 16.08 -5.93
C ALA A 126 -0.26 16.39 -5.33
N ASN A 127 -0.70 15.61 -4.32
CA ASN A 127 -2.04 15.68 -3.76
C ASN A 127 -2.06 15.95 -2.22
N GLY A 128 -1.03 16.63 -1.70
CA GLY A 128 -1.14 17.49 -0.50
C GLY A 128 -0.65 16.97 0.87
N ASN A 129 0.66 16.69 1.06
CA ASN A 129 1.35 16.99 2.34
C ASN A 129 2.91 16.92 2.30
N ARG A 130 3.56 17.57 3.29
CA ARG A 130 5.02 17.80 3.44
C ARG A 130 5.85 16.61 3.99
N GLY A 131 5.22 15.55 4.50
CA GLY A 131 5.91 14.38 5.07
C GLY A 131 5.93 13.20 4.09
N LEU A 132 7.08 12.94 3.48
CA LEU A 132 7.23 11.90 2.46
C LEU A 132 7.15 10.48 3.08
N PRO A 133 6.59 9.50 2.34
CA PRO A 133 6.74 8.09 2.68
C PRO A 133 8.21 7.70 2.95
N PRO A 134 8.51 6.84 3.95
CA PRO A 134 9.88 6.51 4.33
C PRO A 134 10.70 5.94 3.17
N HIS A 135 11.97 6.30 3.04
CA HIS A 135 12.87 5.59 2.14
C HIS A 135 13.09 4.19 2.72
N ALA A 136 12.71 3.12 2.01
CA ALA A 136 13.28 1.83 2.33
C ALA A 136 14.76 1.94 1.96
N ARG A 137 15.65 1.84 2.94
CA ARG A 137 17.04 1.50 2.63
C ARG A 137 17.04 0.00 2.44
N ALA A 138 17.24 -0.46 1.22
CA ALA A 138 17.73 -1.81 1.01
C ALA A 138 19.09 -1.88 1.73
N HIS A 139 19.15 -2.63 2.84
CA HIS A 139 20.44 -3.06 3.35
C HIS A 139 21.05 -3.99 2.30
N ALA A 140 22.30 -3.67 1.96
CA ALA A 140 23.20 -4.50 1.17
C ALA A 140 23.38 -5.89 1.79
#